data_AF-A0A9D9E1Z4-F1
#
_entry.id   AF-A0A9D9E1Z4-F1
#
_cell.length_a   1.000
_cell.length_b   1.000
_cell.length_c   1.000
_cell.angle_alpha   90.00
_cell.angle_beta   90.00
_cell.angle_gamma   90.00
#
_symmetry.space_group_name_H-M   'P 1'
#
loop_
_entity.id
_entity.type
_entity.pdbx_description
1 polymer ?
#
loop_
_entity_poly.entity_id
_entity_poly.type
_entity_poly.pdbx_seq_one_letter_code
_entity_poly.pdbx_strand_id
1 'polypeptide(L)' 'MRPNFKNIDITDAFAGSPSNVSCSPEADWMTPELIPVKSIYTKEDLEGMEHLNYVAGIEPYLRGPYSTMYVMRPWT' A
#
# COMPACT_ATOMS: atom_id res chain seq x y z
N MET A 1 -22.19 -30.45 -6.07
CA MET A 1 -20.99 -30.68 -6.92
C MET A 1 -19.85 -29.86 -6.34
N ARG A 2 -18.67 -30.43 -6.07
CA ARG A 2 -17.51 -29.68 -5.56
C ARG A 2 -16.73 -29.07 -6.73
N PRO A 3 -16.42 -27.77 -6.71
CA PRO A 3 -15.55 -27.16 -7.72
C PRO A 3 -14.14 -27.78 -7.65
N ASN A 4 -13.49 -27.94 -8.80
CA ASN A 4 -12.14 -28.50 -8.92
C ASN A 4 -11.13 -27.36 -9.17
N PHE A 5 -10.31 -27.06 -8.18
CA PHE A 5 -9.37 -25.94 -8.19
C PHE A 5 -8.02 -26.25 -8.87
N LYS A 6 -7.78 -27.49 -9.33
CA LYS A 6 -6.48 -27.87 -9.93
C LYS A 6 -6.17 -27.18 -11.26
N ASN A 7 -7.20 -26.71 -11.97
CA ASN A 7 -7.08 -26.14 -13.31
C ASN A 7 -7.48 -24.65 -13.35
N ILE A 8 -7.49 -23.97 -12.20
CA ILE A 8 -7.83 -22.54 -12.13
C ILE A 8 -6.52 -21.75 -12.12
N ASP A 9 -6.29 -20.99 -13.18
CA ASP A 9 -5.15 -20.08 -13.28
C ASP A 9 -5.47 -18.80 -12.51
N ILE A 10 -4.78 -18.60 -11.39
CA ILE A 10 -4.99 -17.44 -10.50
C ILE A 10 -4.60 -16.12 -11.19
N THR A 11 -3.73 -16.18 -12.20
CA THR A 11 -3.28 -15.01 -12.96
C THR A 11 -4.41 -14.35 -13.75
N ASP A 12 -5.39 -15.11 -14.24
CA ASP A 12 -6.53 -14.57 -15.00
C ASP A 12 -7.43 -13.70 -14.13
N ALA A 13 -7.50 -13.99 -12.81
CA ALA A 13 -8.25 -13.17 -11.86
C ALA A 13 -7.63 -11.77 -11.66
N PHE A 14 -6.32 -11.63 -11.91
CA PHE A 14 -5.59 -10.36 -11.79
C PHE A 14 -5.36 -9.67 -13.15
N ALA A 15 -5.76 -10.30 -14.26
CA ALA A 15 -5.58 -9.77 -15.61
C ALA A 15 -6.56 -8.66 -16.00
N GLY A 16 -7.54 -8.36 -15.14
CA GLY A 16 -8.43 -7.21 -15.31
C GLY A 16 -7.65 -5.90 -15.25
N SER A 17 -7.87 -5.00 -16.21
CA SER A 17 -7.36 -3.62 -16.12
C SER A 17 -7.88 -2.96 -14.84
N PRO A 18 -7.06 -2.15 -14.13
CA PRO A 18 -7.53 -1.46 -12.93
C PRO A 18 -8.72 -0.58 -13.32
N SER A 19 -9.92 -0.98 -12.93
CA SER A 19 -11.10 -0.14 -13.03
C SER A 19 -10.87 1.07 -12.12
N ASN A 20 -10.97 2.29 -12.66
CA ASN A 20 -11.01 3.50 -11.83
C ASN A 20 -12.17 3.36 -10.84
N VAL A 21 -11.86 2.98 -9.60
CA VAL A 21 -12.86 2.85 -8.54
C VAL A 21 -13.21 4.26 -8.08
N SER A 22 -14.17 4.91 -8.74
CA SER A 22 -14.80 6.12 -8.21
C SER A 22 -15.76 5.70 -7.11
N CYS A 23 -15.29 5.65 -5.87
CA CYS A 23 -16.17 5.62 -4.71
C CYS A 23 -16.87 6.99 -4.63
N SER A 24 -18.18 6.98 -4.36
CA SER A 24 -19.01 8.19 -4.22
C SER A 24 -18.32 9.22 -3.31
N PRO A 25 -18.44 10.54 -3.57
CA PRO A 25 -17.83 11.58 -2.76
C PRO A 25 -18.54 11.71 -1.41
N GLU A 26 -18.43 10.68 -0.56
CA GLU A 26 -18.55 10.89 0.87
C GLU A 26 -17.32 11.69 1.29
N ALA A 27 -17.55 12.77 2.03
CA ALA A 27 -16.52 13.74 2.38
C ALA A 27 -15.29 13.05 2.98
N ASP A 28 -14.10 13.38 2.46
CA ASP A 28 -12.82 12.95 3.02
C ASP A 28 -12.87 13.10 4.54
N TRP A 29 -12.43 12.07 5.26
CA TRP A 29 -12.46 12.11 6.71
C TRP A 29 -11.42 13.12 7.20
N MET A 30 -11.89 14.21 7.81
CA MET A 30 -11.02 15.22 8.40
C MET A 30 -10.48 14.75 9.74
N THR A 31 -9.17 14.55 9.82
CA THR A 31 -8.50 14.18 11.08
C THR A 31 -8.26 15.41 11.97
N PRO A 32 -7.97 15.21 13.28
CA PRO A 32 -7.59 16.30 14.19
C PRO A 32 -6.34 17.08 13.76
N GLU A 33 -5.46 16.46 12.96
CA GLU A 33 -4.27 17.07 12.38
C GLU A 33 -4.59 17.96 11.15
N LEU A 34 -5.88 18.11 10.80
CA LEU A 34 -6.38 18.87 9.66
C LEU A 34 -5.95 18.29 8.30
N ILE A 35 -5.72 16.97 8.25
CA ILE A 35 -5.37 16.26 7.02
C ILE A 35 -6.63 15.52 6.52
N PRO A 36 -7.11 15.78 5.30
CA PRO A 36 -8.20 15.00 4.70
C PRO A 36 -7.70 13.62 4.30
N VAL A 37 -8.34 12.57 4.82
CA VAL A 37 -8.03 11.18 4.47
C VAL A 37 -9.02 10.69 3.42
N LYS A 38 -8.50 10.31 2.25
CA LYS A 38 -9.28 9.73 1.15
C LYS A 38 -9.75 8.34 1.54
N SER A 39 -10.93 7.94 1.08
CA SER A 39 -11.45 6.58 1.31
C SER A 39 -10.67 5.51 0.52
N ILE A 40 -10.09 5.90 -0.63
CA ILE A 40 -9.33 5.02 -1.51
C ILE A 40 -8.07 5.77 -1.95
N TYR A 41 -6.94 5.08 -1.95
CA TYR A 41 -5.68 5.54 -2.52
C TYR A 41 -5.29 4.64 -3.68
N THR A 42 -4.78 5.23 -4.75
CA THR A 42 -4.39 4.52 -5.98
C THR A 42 -2.91 4.72 -6.28
N LYS A 43 -2.44 4.15 -7.39
CA LYS A 43 -1.03 4.27 -7.80
C LYS A 43 -0.67 5.72 -8.12
N GLU A 44 -1.62 6.47 -8.66
CA GLU A 44 -1.50 7.89 -9.01
C GLU A 44 -1.19 8.75 -7.77
N ASP A 45 -1.64 8.36 -6.57
CA ASP A 45 -1.33 9.07 -5.32
C ASP A 45 0.15 8.93 -4.90
N LEU A 46 0.89 7.96 -5.46
CA LEU A 46 2.32 7.77 -5.19
C LEU A 46 3.20 8.63 -6.12
N GLU A 47 2.62 9.28 -7.13
CA GLU A 47 3.37 10.09 -8.08
C GLU A 47 4.04 11.28 -7.37
N GLY A 48 5.32 11.51 -7.67
CA GLY A 48 6.11 12.58 -7.06
C GLY A 48 6.69 12.27 -5.68
N MET A 49 6.45 11.08 -5.11
CA MET A 49 7.11 10.68 -3.86
C MET A 49 8.57 10.25 -4.09
N GLU A 50 9.50 10.97 -3.48
CA GLU A 50 10.95 10.72 -3.64
C GLU A 50 11.45 9.50 -2.86
N HIS A 51 10.77 9.12 -1.79
CA HIS A 51 11.26 8.19 -0.77
C HIS A 51 10.82 6.72 -0.96
N LEU A 52 10.21 6.37 -2.10
CA LEU A 52 9.63 5.03 -2.32
C LEU A 52 10.71 3.92 -2.30
N ASN A 53 11.89 4.19 -2.86
CA ASN A 53 12.96 3.21 -3.03
C ASN A 53 14.07 3.28 -1.96
N TYR A 54 13.81 3.94 -0.83
CA TYR A 54 14.79 4.08 0.24
C TYR A 54 14.91 2.79 1.06
N VAL A 55 16.08 2.56 1.67
CA VAL A 55 16.37 1.41 2.54
C VAL A 55 16.50 1.83 4.01
N ALA A 56 16.30 0.88 4.93
CA ALA A 56 16.50 1.12 6.36
C ALA A 56 18.00 1.19 6.70
N GLY A 57 18.35 1.92 7.77
CA GLY A 57 19.73 2.03 8.26
C GLY A 57 20.65 2.96 7.47
N ILE A 58 20.11 3.71 6.51
CA ILE A 58 20.83 4.76 5.77
C ILE A 58 20.06 6.07 5.94
N GLU A 59 20.77 7.19 6.04
CA GLU A 59 20.17 8.52 6.09
C GLU A 59 19.24 8.75 4.88
N PRO A 60 18.09 9.43 5.06
CA PRO A 60 17.54 10.08 6.25
C PRO A 60 16.69 9.18 7.17
N TYR A 61 16.91 7.85 7.13
CA TYR A 61 16.30 6.87 8.05
C TYR A 61 14.76 6.77 8.03
N LEU A 62 14.12 7.12 6.91
CA LEU A 62 12.65 7.06 6.75
C LEU A 62 12.06 5.65 6.96
N ARG A 63 12.84 4.61 6.67
CA ARG A 63 12.47 3.19 6.89
C ARG A 63 12.96 2.63 8.23
N GLY A 64 13.53 3.48 9.08
CA GLY A 64 14.08 3.15 10.39
C GLY A 64 15.62 3.23 10.47
N PRO A 65 16.17 3.34 11.69
CA PRO A 65 17.60 3.62 11.91
C PRO A 65 18.52 2.40 11.76
N TYR A 66 17.99 1.18 11.75
CA TYR A 66 18.77 -0.05 11.67
C TYR A 66 18.43 -0.83 10.41
N SER A 67 19.43 -1.35 9.69
CA SER A 67 19.24 -2.01 8.39
C SER A 67 18.29 -3.20 8.43
N THR A 68 18.27 -3.97 9.52
CA THR A 68 17.41 -5.16 9.68
C THR A 68 16.14 -4.91 10.47
N MET A 69 15.99 -3.72 11.08
CA MET A 69 14.90 -3.38 12.01
C MET A 69 14.51 -4.58 12.92
N TYR A 70 13.22 -4.93 12.94
CA TYR A 70 12.67 -5.97 13.80
C TYR A 70 12.81 -7.40 13.28
N VAL A 71 13.44 -7.60 12.11
CA VAL A 71 13.70 -8.95 11.59
C VAL A 71 14.64 -9.72 12.54
N MET A 72 15.61 -9.03 13.15
CA MET A 72 16.57 -9.65 14.08
C MET A 72 16.26 -9.41 15.56
N ARG A 73 15.78 -8.22 15.92
CA ARG A 73 15.54 -7.83 17.31
C ARG A 73 14.23 -7.05 17.39
N PRO A 74 13.18 -7.55 18.08
CA PRO A 74 11.94 -6.80 18.23
C PRO A 74 12.16 -5.53 19.05
N TRP A 75 11.15 -4.64 19.06
CA TRP A 75 11.13 -3.55 20.02
C TRP A 75 11.01 -4.11 21.45
N THR A 76 11.62 -3.42 22.41
CA THR A 76 11.50 -3.74 23.84
C THR A 76 10.16 -3.27 24.39
#